data_AF-A0A329SV07-F1
#
_entry.id   AF-A0A329SV07-F1
#
_cell.length_a   1.000
_cell.length_b   1.000
_cell.length_c   1.000
_cell.angle_alpha   90.00
_cell.angle_beta   90.00
_cell.angle_gamma   90.00
#
_symmetry.space_group_name_H-M   'P 1'
#
loop_
_entity.id
_entity.type
_entity.pdbx_description
1 polymer ?
#
loop_
_entity_poly.entity_id
_entity_poly.type
_entity_poly.pdbx_seq_one_letter_code
_entity_poly.pdbx_strand_id
1 'polypeptide(L)'
;MLYGIEFCYTNLRELPDDLDTKWMIGSSIYIEYSNLTNVPLLLTRLDPYYLALAGNPIVELPVEIFEVPGMYHLGLGNMSVTELPSNVTSLSPLLSFIHLTNTDISFFWSWIDTLVKKSLGMEAPLKMGGSKYCADREKIIQGEAHAFSVGRTVNYSPMLMDSSQVNRDVICNSVNCDMLFSRAFYHDGFILNVP
;
A
#
# COMPACT_ATOMS: atom_id res chain seq x y z
N MET A 1 -22.18 5.61 15.99
CA MET A 1 -22.29 4.60 14.91
C MET A 1 -20.88 4.08 14.69
N LEU A 2 -20.66 2.76 14.81
CA LEU A 2 -19.34 2.16 14.70
C LEU A 2 -19.02 2.00 13.20
N TYR A 3 -18.13 2.84 12.66
CA TYR A 3 -17.86 2.95 11.22
C TYR A 3 -16.69 2.09 10.73
N GLY A 4 -16.22 1.14 11.54
CA GLY A 4 -15.09 0.30 11.16
C GLY A 4 -15.01 -1.05 11.85
N ILE A 5 -14.23 -1.94 11.23
CA ILE A 5 -13.79 -3.23 11.74
C ILE A 5 -12.33 -3.07 12.14
N GLU A 6 -11.99 -3.39 13.39
CA GLU A 6 -10.64 -3.25 13.92
C GLU A 6 -10.22 -4.56 14.61
N PHE A 7 -9.29 -5.29 13.99
CA PHE A 7 -8.64 -6.50 14.51
C PHE A 7 -7.13 -6.32 14.48
N CYS A 8 -6.59 -6.02 15.64
CA CYS A 8 -5.31 -5.35 15.72
C CYS A 8 -4.48 -6.02 16.81
N TYR A 9 -3.33 -6.56 16.42
CA TYR A 9 -2.52 -7.44 17.29
C TYR A 9 -3.31 -8.66 17.77
N THR A 10 -3.76 -9.49 16.82
CA THR A 10 -4.54 -10.71 17.12
C THR A 10 -3.88 -11.95 16.52
N ASN A 11 -4.44 -13.14 16.81
CA ASN A 11 -4.07 -14.38 16.13
C ASN A 11 -5.01 -14.73 14.95
N LEU A 12 -5.82 -13.78 14.47
CA LEU A 12 -6.80 -13.98 13.41
C LEU A 12 -6.14 -14.50 12.13
N ARG A 13 -6.68 -15.59 11.57
CA ARG A 13 -6.16 -16.27 10.37
C ARG A 13 -7.11 -16.24 9.19
N GLU A 14 -8.40 -16.10 9.47
CA GLU A 14 -9.47 -16.13 8.49
C GLU A 14 -10.62 -15.25 8.95
N LEU A 15 -11.48 -14.88 8.01
CA LEU A 15 -12.73 -14.17 8.26
C LEU A 15 -13.89 -15.08 7.84
N PRO A 16 -15.07 -14.94 8.46
CA PRO A 16 -16.27 -15.63 7.99
C PRO A 16 -16.57 -15.29 6.52
N ASP A 17 -16.88 -16.30 5.71
CA ASP A 17 -17.11 -16.14 4.27
C ASP A 17 -18.32 -15.27 3.91
N ASP A 18 -19.22 -15.03 4.87
CA ASP A 18 -20.42 -14.20 4.73
C ASP A 18 -20.31 -12.81 5.38
N LEU A 19 -19.11 -12.40 5.82
CA LEU A 19 -18.88 -11.11 6.49
C LEU A 19 -19.44 -9.93 5.69
N ASP A 20 -19.30 -9.96 4.37
CA ASP A 20 -19.80 -8.93 3.46
C ASP A 20 -21.33 -8.83 3.39
N THR A 21 -22.05 -9.87 3.83
CA THR A 21 -23.52 -9.85 3.94
C THR A 21 -24.01 -9.30 5.28
N LYS A 22 -23.13 -9.23 6.27
CA LYS A 22 -23.46 -8.83 7.66
C LYS A 22 -22.99 -7.43 7.99
N TRP A 23 -21.95 -6.94 7.31
CA TRP A 23 -21.32 -5.67 7.60
C TRP A 23 -21.71 -4.57 6.61
N MET A 24 -21.51 -3.31 7.02
CA MET A 24 -21.85 -2.15 6.21
C MET A 24 -20.81 -1.91 5.11
N ILE A 25 -21.28 -1.69 3.90
CA ILE A 25 -20.48 -1.20 2.76
C ILE A 25 -19.88 0.18 3.11
N GLY A 26 -18.65 0.44 2.67
CA GLY A 26 -17.93 1.70 2.95
C GLY A 26 -17.27 1.75 4.32
N SER A 27 -17.23 0.64 5.06
CA SER A 27 -16.59 0.59 6.38
C SER A 27 -15.08 0.79 6.28
N SER A 28 -14.48 1.39 7.31
CA SER A 28 -13.02 1.38 7.47
C SER A 28 -12.60 0.04 8.08
N ILE A 29 -11.62 -0.64 7.47
CA ILE A 29 -11.23 -1.99 7.88
C ILE A 29 -9.75 -2.00 8.22
N TYR A 30 -9.44 -2.33 9.46
CA TYR A 30 -8.09 -2.47 9.99
C TYR A 30 -7.96 -3.89 10.51
N ILE A 31 -7.16 -4.70 9.82
CA ILE A 31 -6.78 -6.04 10.27
C ILE A 31 -5.27 -6.07 10.28
N GLU A 32 -4.66 -5.47 11.30
CA GLU A 32 -3.21 -5.25 11.37
C GLU A 32 -2.57 -6.18 12.41
N TYR A 33 -1.29 -6.54 12.18
CA TYR A 33 -0.49 -7.40 13.06
C TYR A 33 -1.26 -8.65 13.50
N SER A 34 -1.95 -9.26 12.54
CA SER A 34 -2.67 -10.51 12.71
C SER A 34 -1.91 -11.63 11.97
N ASN A 35 -2.56 -12.75 11.69
CA ASN A 35 -1.91 -13.92 11.09
C ASN A 35 -2.58 -14.33 9.76
N LEU A 36 -3.11 -13.35 9.00
CA LEU A 36 -3.60 -13.57 7.65
C LEU A 36 -2.42 -13.87 6.72
N THR A 37 -2.46 -15.00 6.02
CA THR A 37 -1.40 -15.35 5.04
C THR A 37 -1.73 -14.88 3.63
N ASN A 38 -2.99 -14.51 3.37
CA ASN A 38 -3.50 -13.98 2.11
C ASN A 38 -4.50 -12.87 2.40
N VAL A 39 -4.77 -12.00 1.43
CA VAL A 39 -5.87 -11.04 1.50
C VAL A 39 -7.21 -11.77 1.29
N PRO A 40 -8.16 -11.72 2.23
CA PRO A 40 -9.50 -12.25 2.02
C PRO A 40 -10.26 -11.37 1.01
N LEU A 41 -10.54 -11.89 -0.19
CA LEU A 41 -11.21 -11.13 -1.27
C LEU A 41 -12.62 -10.66 -0.90
N LEU A 42 -13.27 -11.25 0.11
CA LEU A 42 -14.53 -10.73 0.63
C LEU A 42 -14.43 -9.28 1.13
N LEU A 43 -13.24 -8.84 1.55
CA LEU A 43 -13.02 -7.48 2.03
C LEU A 43 -13.21 -6.44 0.93
N THR A 44 -12.96 -6.80 -0.34
CA THR A 44 -13.18 -5.89 -1.47
C THR A 44 -14.66 -5.68 -1.75
N ARG A 45 -15.52 -6.66 -1.42
CA ARG A 45 -16.98 -6.57 -1.57
C ARG A 45 -17.64 -5.63 -0.56
N LEU A 46 -16.94 -5.31 0.53
CA LEU A 46 -17.35 -4.28 1.50
C LEU A 46 -17.10 -2.86 0.99
N ASP A 47 -16.51 -2.69 -0.19
CA ASP A 47 -16.14 -1.39 -0.77
C ASP A 47 -15.50 -0.43 0.26
N PRO A 48 -14.47 -0.87 1.01
CA PRO A 48 -13.96 -0.11 2.14
C PRO A 48 -13.37 1.23 1.71
N TYR A 49 -13.59 2.26 2.55
CA TYR A 49 -12.96 3.57 2.36
C TYR A 49 -11.49 3.56 2.81
N TYR A 50 -11.19 2.81 3.89
CA TYR A 50 -9.84 2.49 4.36
C TYR A 50 -9.67 0.98 4.47
N LEU A 51 -8.57 0.44 3.95
CA LEU A 51 -8.16 -0.95 4.21
C LEU A 51 -6.72 -0.99 4.68
N ALA A 52 -6.48 -1.42 5.91
CA ALA A 52 -5.14 -1.62 6.47
C ALA A 52 -4.94 -3.10 6.85
N LEU A 53 -3.89 -3.71 6.28
CA LEU A 53 -3.50 -5.10 6.49
C LEU A 53 -2.05 -5.21 7.01
N ALA A 54 -1.49 -4.11 7.48
CA ALA A 54 -0.08 -4.02 7.85
C ALA A 54 0.31 -5.07 8.90
N GLY A 55 1.53 -5.61 8.81
CA GLY A 55 2.05 -6.56 9.80
C GLY A 55 1.49 -7.98 9.71
N ASN A 56 0.65 -8.31 8.72
CA ASN A 56 0.28 -9.70 8.45
C ASN A 56 1.36 -10.41 7.62
N PRO A 57 1.49 -11.75 7.74
CA PRO A 57 2.43 -12.55 6.94
C PRO A 57 1.96 -12.76 5.48
N ILE A 58 1.40 -11.72 4.86
CA ILE A 58 0.97 -11.73 3.45
C ILE A 58 2.19 -11.46 2.58
N VAL A 59 2.42 -12.32 1.59
CA VAL A 59 3.54 -12.23 0.65
C VAL A 59 3.12 -11.80 -0.76
N GLU A 60 1.88 -12.12 -1.14
CA GLU A 60 1.31 -11.81 -2.44
C GLU A 60 0.01 -11.00 -2.29
N LEU A 61 -0.15 -10.01 -3.15
CA LEU A 61 -1.30 -9.10 -3.13
C LEU A 61 -2.17 -9.34 -4.37
N PRO A 62 -3.48 -9.59 -4.21
CA PRO A 62 -4.40 -9.70 -5.34
C PRO A 62 -4.61 -8.33 -6.00
N VAL A 63 -5.00 -8.33 -7.28
CA VAL A 63 -5.20 -7.07 -8.04
C VAL A 63 -6.41 -6.31 -7.49
N GLU A 64 -7.40 -7.05 -6.99
CA GLU A 64 -8.72 -6.59 -6.60
C GLU A 64 -8.67 -5.54 -5.48
N ILE A 65 -7.68 -5.55 -4.59
CA ILE A 65 -7.56 -4.53 -3.52
C ILE A 65 -7.22 -3.14 -4.07
N PHE A 66 -6.65 -3.06 -5.26
CA PHE A 66 -6.32 -1.79 -5.93
C PHE A 66 -7.50 -1.28 -6.78
N GLU A 67 -8.49 -2.13 -7.07
CA GLU A 67 -9.61 -1.84 -7.96
C GLU A 67 -10.94 -1.57 -7.23
N VAL A 68 -10.91 -1.52 -5.89
CA VAL A 68 -12.07 -1.19 -5.04
C VAL A 68 -12.56 0.24 -5.29
N PRO A 69 -13.77 0.47 -5.82
CA PRO A 69 -14.24 1.79 -6.24
C PRO A 69 -14.21 2.86 -5.15
N GLY A 70 -14.61 2.50 -3.93
CA GLY A 70 -14.72 3.36 -2.75
C GLY A 70 -13.42 3.62 -2.00
N MET A 71 -12.32 2.92 -2.35
CA MET A 71 -11.08 2.94 -1.58
C MET A 71 -10.35 4.27 -1.68
N TYR A 72 -10.04 4.89 -0.55
CA TYR A 72 -9.25 6.12 -0.46
C TYR A 72 -7.83 5.88 0.07
N HIS A 73 -7.66 4.98 1.05
CA HIS A 73 -6.36 4.58 1.60
C HIS A 73 -6.18 3.07 1.66
N LEU A 74 -4.98 2.63 1.28
CA LEU A 74 -4.54 1.24 1.37
C LEU A 74 -3.25 1.12 2.19
N GLY A 75 -3.32 0.43 3.33
CA GLY A 75 -2.20 0.19 4.25
C GLY A 75 -1.66 -1.23 4.15
N LEU A 76 -0.43 -1.38 3.71
CA LEU A 76 0.25 -2.66 3.42
C LEU A 76 1.69 -2.68 3.97
N GLY A 77 1.95 -1.90 5.01
CA GLY A 77 3.28 -1.80 5.61
C GLY A 77 3.67 -3.00 6.47
N ASN A 78 4.95 -3.15 6.79
CA ASN A 78 5.48 -4.21 7.66
C ASN A 78 5.11 -5.63 7.18
N MET A 79 5.07 -5.86 5.86
CA MET A 79 4.82 -7.17 5.25
C MET A 79 5.99 -7.54 4.35
N SER A 80 6.22 -8.83 4.15
CA SER A 80 7.28 -9.35 3.27
C SER A 80 6.90 -9.32 1.77
N VAL A 81 6.17 -8.30 1.35
CA VAL A 81 5.77 -8.09 -0.06
C VAL A 81 6.96 -7.55 -0.84
N THR A 82 7.30 -8.21 -1.94
CA THR A 82 8.41 -7.84 -2.82
C THR A 82 7.98 -7.07 -4.06
N GLU A 83 6.72 -7.21 -4.47
CA GLU A 83 6.14 -6.53 -5.62
C GLU A 83 4.64 -6.28 -5.47
N LEU A 84 4.13 -5.26 -6.15
CA LEU A 84 2.69 -5.10 -6.36
C LEU A 84 2.26 -5.93 -7.59
N PRO A 85 0.97 -6.29 -7.73
CA PRO A 85 0.49 -6.99 -8.93
C PRO A 85 0.81 -6.23 -10.22
N SER A 86 1.17 -6.94 -11.28
CA SER A 86 1.61 -6.33 -12.55
C SER A 86 0.48 -5.86 -13.47
N ASN A 87 -0.75 -6.31 -13.22
CA ASN A 87 -1.89 -6.22 -14.11
C ASN A 87 -3.12 -5.55 -13.49
N VAL A 88 -2.92 -4.49 -12.69
CA VAL A 88 -4.03 -3.62 -12.26
C VAL A 88 -4.54 -2.85 -13.48
N THR A 89 -5.78 -3.09 -13.88
CA THR A 89 -6.37 -2.53 -15.11
C THR A 89 -7.35 -1.39 -14.83
N SER A 90 -7.97 -1.40 -13.65
CA SER A 90 -8.97 -0.42 -13.24
C SER A 90 -8.67 0.10 -11.83
N LEU A 91 -7.52 0.76 -11.67
CA LEU A 91 -7.14 1.42 -10.41
C LEU A 91 -8.30 2.27 -9.89
N SER A 92 -8.64 2.08 -8.62
CA SER A 92 -9.70 2.82 -7.95
C SER A 92 -9.63 4.32 -8.27
N PRO A 93 -10.77 4.93 -8.65
CA PRO A 93 -10.81 6.35 -8.95
C PRO A 93 -10.46 7.20 -7.73
N LEU A 94 -10.81 6.74 -6.52
CA LEU A 94 -10.66 7.48 -5.27
C LEU A 94 -9.32 7.22 -4.56
N LEU A 95 -8.64 6.11 -4.88
CA LEU A 95 -7.41 5.75 -4.18
C LEU A 95 -6.36 6.86 -4.31
N SER A 96 -5.98 7.40 -3.16
CA SER A 96 -5.08 8.56 -3.06
C SER A 96 -3.78 8.22 -2.36
N PHE A 97 -3.79 7.22 -1.48
CA PHE A 97 -2.62 6.85 -0.70
C PHE A 97 -2.42 5.34 -0.60
N ILE A 98 -1.18 4.91 -0.78
CA ILE A 98 -0.73 3.54 -0.53
C ILE A 98 0.47 3.59 0.41
N HIS A 99 0.37 2.87 1.51
CA HIS A 99 1.43 2.78 2.51
C HIS A 99 2.10 1.41 2.43
N LEU A 100 3.37 1.43 2.07
CA LEU A 100 4.25 0.27 1.83
C LEU A 100 5.50 0.38 2.69
N THR A 101 5.40 1.03 3.85
CA THR A 101 6.52 1.26 4.76
C THR A 101 7.02 -0.09 5.30
N ASN A 102 8.34 -0.28 5.40
CA ASN A 102 8.97 -1.55 5.80
C ASN A 102 8.49 -2.75 4.97
N THR A 103 8.48 -2.61 3.64
CA THR A 103 8.26 -3.70 2.69
C THR A 103 9.53 -3.96 1.88
N ASP A 104 9.58 -5.08 1.16
CA ASP A 104 10.70 -5.44 0.30
C ASP A 104 10.56 -4.89 -1.13
N ILE A 105 9.58 -4.02 -1.39
CA ILE A 105 9.34 -3.42 -2.70
C ILE A 105 10.54 -2.57 -3.15
N SER A 106 11.06 -2.87 -4.33
CA SER A 106 12.18 -2.16 -4.96
C SER A 106 11.87 -1.56 -6.32
N PHE A 107 10.66 -1.77 -6.86
CA PHE A 107 10.25 -1.29 -8.18
C PHE A 107 8.74 -1.15 -8.31
N PHE A 108 8.30 -0.54 -9.40
CA PHE A 108 6.90 -0.35 -9.72
C PHE A 108 6.55 -0.67 -11.17
N TRP A 109 5.36 -1.23 -11.36
CA TRP A 109 4.72 -1.42 -12.66
C TRP A 109 4.07 -0.13 -13.17
N SER A 110 3.87 -0.03 -14.48
CA SER A 110 3.39 1.18 -15.16
C SER A 110 2.03 1.69 -14.69
N TRP A 111 1.14 0.84 -14.17
CA TRP A 111 -0.17 1.27 -13.70
C TRP A 111 -0.10 2.26 -12.54
N ILE A 112 0.98 2.23 -11.73
CA ILE A 112 1.16 3.14 -10.59
C ILE A 112 1.21 4.61 -11.05
N ASP A 113 1.62 4.87 -12.29
CA ASP A 113 1.66 6.21 -12.86
C ASP A 113 0.29 6.88 -12.82
N THR A 114 -0.78 6.09 -12.86
CA THR A 114 -2.15 6.60 -12.72
C THR A 114 -2.35 7.26 -11.36
N LEU A 115 -1.85 6.63 -10.28
CA LEU A 115 -1.88 7.21 -8.94
C LEU A 115 -0.98 8.44 -8.85
N VAL A 116 0.24 8.34 -9.39
CA VAL A 116 1.20 9.45 -9.38
C VAL A 116 0.64 10.69 -10.09
N LYS A 117 0.04 10.52 -11.27
CA LYS A 117 -0.56 11.61 -12.05
C LYS A 117 -1.70 12.29 -11.31
N LYS A 118 -2.55 11.52 -10.62
CA LYS A 118 -3.65 12.05 -9.81
C LYS A 118 -3.14 12.92 -8.65
N SER A 119 -1.97 12.61 -8.11
CA SER A 119 -1.41 13.26 -6.91
C SER A 119 -0.33 14.31 -7.19
N LEU A 120 -0.09 14.70 -8.45
CA LEU A 120 0.89 15.73 -8.79
C LEU A 120 0.56 17.06 -8.11
N GLY A 121 1.53 17.60 -7.36
CA GLY A 121 1.37 18.85 -6.61
C GLY A 121 0.58 18.72 -5.31
N MET A 122 0.22 17.50 -4.91
CA MET A 122 -0.39 17.20 -3.62
C MET A 122 0.59 16.45 -2.71
N GLU A 123 0.10 15.94 -1.59
CA GLU A 123 0.88 15.07 -0.72
C GLU A 123 1.29 13.79 -1.47
N ALA A 124 2.53 13.33 -1.25
CA ALA A 124 3.09 12.13 -1.86
C ALA A 124 2.15 10.92 -1.64
N PRO A 125 1.62 10.29 -2.71
CA PRO A 125 0.66 9.18 -2.59
C PRO A 125 1.29 7.90 -2.04
N LEU A 126 2.60 7.73 -2.15
CA LEU A 126 3.31 6.53 -1.71
C LEU A 126 4.09 6.82 -0.42
N LYS A 127 3.78 6.09 0.65
CA LYS A 127 4.55 6.13 1.91
C LYS A 127 5.37 4.85 2.04
N MET A 128 6.69 4.97 1.94
CA MET A 128 7.57 3.83 1.67
C MET A 128 8.85 3.81 2.52
N GLY A 129 8.86 4.49 3.67
CA GLY A 129 10.03 4.47 4.56
C GLY A 129 10.51 3.04 4.84
N GLY A 130 11.82 2.83 4.85
CA GLY A 130 12.41 1.50 5.10
C GLY A 130 12.23 0.48 3.97
N SER A 131 11.65 0.85 2.83
CA SER A 131 11.60 -0.03 1.64
C SER A 131 12.93 -0.08 0.88
N LYS A 132 13.15 -1.13 0.09
CA LYS A 132 14.29 -1.24 -0.82
C LYS A 132 14.29 -0.13 -1.87
N TYR A 133 13.12 0.27 -2.36
CA TYR A 133 12.97 1.38 -3.30
C TYR A 133 13.51 2.68 -2.71
N CYS A 134 13.17 2.99 -1.45
CA CYS A 134 13.68 4.18 -0.77
C CYS A 134 15.19 4.14 -0.54
N ALA A 135 15.75 2.97 -0.24
CA ALA A 135 17.21 2.80 -0.11
C ALA A 135 17.94 3.05 -1.45
N ASP A 136 17.39 2.57 -2.57
CA ASP A 136 17.95 2.85 -3.90
C ASP A 136 17.81 4.33 -4.29
N ARG A 137 16.64 4.91 -4.03
CA ARG A 137 16.36 6.33 -4.27
C ARG A 137 17.36 7.22 -3.52
N GLU A 138 17.67 6.92 -2.26
CA GLU A 138 18.64 7.68 -1.48
C GLU A 138 20.03 7.68 -2.14
N LYS A 139 20.53 6.51 -2.54
CA LYS A 139 21.81 6.40 -3.27
C LYS A 139 21.82 7.18 -4.58
N ILE A 140 20.72 7.16 -5.33
CA ILE A 140 20.58 7.92 -6.58
C ILE A 140 20.63 9.44 -6.33
N ILE A 141 19.95 9.91 -5.28
CA ILE A 141 19.92 11.33 -4.91
C ILE A 141 21.28 11.80 -4.42
N GLN A 142 21.98 10.98 -3.64
CA GLN A 142 23.33 11.26 -3.14
C GLN A 142 24.42 11.13 -4.23
N GLY A 143 24.08 10.58 -5.40
CA GLY A 143 25.01 10.38 -6.51
C GLY A 143 25.89 9.13 -6.37
N GLU A 144 25.58 8.25 -5.42
CA GLU A 144 26.27 6.97 -5.19
C GLU A 144 25.82 5.88 -6.18
N ALA A 145 24.66 6.06 -6.82
CA ALA A 145 24.13 5.20 -7.86
C ALA A 145 23.53 6.01 -9.02
N HIS A 146 23.51 5.42 -10.22
CA HIS A 146 22.92 6.04 -11.42
C HIS A 146 21.59 5.42 -11.85
N ALA A 147 21.19 4.31 -11.23
CA ALA A 147 19.96 3.59 -11.50
C ALA A 147 19.50 2.82 -10.26
N PHE A 148 18.22 2.44 -10.24
CA PHE A 148 17.68 1.48 -9.26
C PHE A 148 18.39 0.13 -9.40
N SER A 149 18.50 -0.63 -8.31
CA SER A 149 19.26 -1.88 -8.26
C SER A 149 18.63 -3.04 -9.04
N VAL A 150 17.33 -2.94 -9.33
CA VAL A 150 16.58 -3.93 -10.11
C VAL A 150 16.96 -3.89 -11.60
N GLY A 151 16.96 -5.06 -12.27
CA GLY A 151 17.17 -5.14 -13.71
C GLY A 151 16.08 -4.41 -14.50
N ARG A 152 16.43 -3.83 -15.66
CA ARG A 152 15.45 -3.15 -16.52
C ARG A 152 14.49 -4.17 -17.15
N THR A 153 13.19 -3.88 -17.08
CA THR A 153 12.15 -4.65 -17.77
C THR A 153 11.26 -3.72 -18.60
N VAL A 154 10.58 -4.27 -19.60
CA VAL A 154 9.47 -3.60 -20.27
C VAL A 154 8.25 -3.64 -19.33
N ASN A 155 7.61 -2.50 -19.09
CA ASN A 155 6.42 -2.27 -18.24
C ASN A 155 6.67 -1.75 -16.82
N TYR A 156 7.90 -1.38 -16.48
CA TYR A 156 8.13 -0.55 -15.29
C TYR A 156 7.56 0.86 -15.45
N SER A 157 7.21 1.45 -14.31
CA SER A 157 6.75 2.85 -14.21
C SER A 157 7.81 3.81 -14.76
N PRO A 158 7.56 4.52 -15.88
CA PRO A 158 8.48 5.55 -16.33
C PRO A 158 8.56 6.71 -15.33
N MET A 159 7.52 6.95 -14.52
CA MET A 159 7.53 8.03 -13.52
C MET A 159 8.35 7.68 -12.28
N LEU A 160 8.36 6.43 -11.84
CA LEU A 160 9.03 6.00 -10.61
C LEU A 160 10.32 5.21 -10.84
N MET A 161 10.57 4.71 -12.06
CA MET A 161 11.76 3.92 -12.39
C MET A 161 12.75 4.63 -13.32
N ASP A 162 12.45 5.86 -13.77
CA ASP A 162 13.42 6.70 -14.49
C ASP A 162 14.27 7.52 -13.50
N SER A 163 15.55 7.13 -13.35
CA SER A 163 16.53 7.80 -12.50
C SER A 163 17.17 9.05 -13.14
N SER A 164 16.71 9.47 -14.33
CA SER A 164 17.22 10.66 -15.01
C SER A 164 17.06 11.93 -14.15
N GLN A 165 17.94 12.91 -14.34
CA GLN A 165 17.88 14.17 -13.59
C GLN A 165 16.57 14.91 -13.81
N VAL A 166 15.98 14.80 -15.00
CA VAL A 166 14.71 15.46 -15.37
C VAL A 166 13.53 14.87 -14.60
N ASN A 167 13.59 13.58 -14.24
CA ASN A 167 12.51 12.88 -13.54
C ASN A 167 12.64 12.91 -12.00
N ARG A 168 13.71 13.51 -11.46
CA ARG A 168 13.98 13.54 -10.00
C ARG A 168 12.85 14.14 -9.18
N ASP A 169 12.27 15.25 -9.63
CA ASP A 169 11.19 15.93 -8.90
C ASP A 169 9.93 15.06 -8.82
N VAL A 170 9.62 14.32 -9.88
CA VAL A 170 8.50 13.37 -9.88
C VAL A 170 8.72 12.31 -8.81
N ILE A 171 9.89 11.68 -8.77
CA ILE A 171 10.21 10.67 -7.75
C ILE A 171 10.15 11.26 -6.33
N CYS A 172 10.75 12.43 -6.11
CA CYS A 172 10.79 13.07 -4.80
C CYS A 172 9.42 13.50 -4.28
N ASN A 173 8.54 13.97 -5.17
CA ASN A 173 7.20 14.42 -4.79
C ASN A 173 6.19 13.27 -4.70
N SER A 174 6.47 12.13 -5.33
CA SER A 174 5.53 11.01 -5.38
C SER A 174 5.76 9.98 -4.27
N VAL A 175 6.99 9.88 -3.77
CA VAL A 175 7.39 8.88 -2.77
C VAL A 175 7.95 9.55 -1.54
N ASN A 176 7.23 9.41 -0.42
CA ASN A 176 7.74 9.77 0.89
C ASN A 176 8.48 8.57 1.50
N CYS A 177 9.76 8.76 1.82
CA CYS A 177 10.64 7.74 2.41
C CYS A 177 10.84 7.91 3.92
N ASP A 178 10.06 8.75 4.58
CA ASP A 178 10.16 8.96 6.02
C ASP A 178 9.59 7.76 6.79
N MET A 179 10.26 7.39 7.87
CA MET A 179 9.82 6.32 8.76
C MET A 179 8.63 6.71 9.65
N LEU A 180 8.16 7.97 9.58
CA LEU A 180 7.05 8.47 10.40
C LEU A 180 5.74 7.70 10.15
N PHE A 181 5.58 7.12 8.95
CA PHE A 181 4.40 6.35 8.54
C PHE A 181 4.55 4.83 8.77
N SER A 182 5.55 4.39 9.54
CA SER A 182 5.81 2.96 9.83
C SER A 182 4.92 2.36 10.92
N ARG A 183 4.21 3.20 11.67
CA ARG A 183 3.32 2.76 12.73
C ARG A 183 2.00 2.25 12.16
N ALA A 184 1.39 1.34 12.91
CA ALA A 184 0.05 0.84 12.66
C ALA A 184 -0.96 2.01 12.50
N PHE A 185 -1.87 1.89 11.55
CA PHE A 185 -2.89 2.90 11.30
C PHE A 185 -4.01 2.79 12.31
N TYR A 186 -3.93 3.59 13.38
CA TYR A 186 -5.06 3.81 14.28
C TYR A 186 -5.45 5.27 14.21
N HIS A 187 -6.66 5.54 13.72
CA HIS A 187 -7.35 6.79 14.01
C HIS A 187 -7.97 6.67 15.40
N ASP A 188 -7.30 7.17 16.45
CA ASP A 188 -7.83 7.44 17.80
C ASP A 188 -8.99 6.53 18.28
N GLY A 189 -8.81 5.20 18.14
CA GLY A 189 -9.82 4.18 18.43
C GLY A 189 -9.27 3.17 19.44
N PHE A 190 -10.09 2.82 20.42
CA PHE A 190 -9.72 1.98 21.57
C PHE A 190 -9.11 0.65 21.15
N ILE A 191 -7.96 0.31 21.77
CA ILE A 191 -7.41 -1.05 21.76
C ILE A 191 -8.42 -1.97 22.46
N LEU A 192 -9.25 -2.68 21.67
CA LEU A 192 -9.84 -3.93 22.13
C LEU A 192 -8.74 -4.99 22.04
N ASN A 193 -7.91 -5.06 23.08
CA ASN A 193 -7.15 -6.26 23.37
C ASN A 193 -8.18 -7.35 23.66
N VAL A 194 -8.61 -8.08 22.64
CA VAL A 194 -9.31 -9.33 22.86
C VAL A 194 -8.23 -10.34 23.26
N PRO A 195 -8.29 -10.91 24.47
CA PRO A 195 -7.25 -11.80 25.00
C PRO A 195 -7.06 -13.08 24.18
#